data_AF-A0A7L4L5Z4-F1
#
_entry.id   AF-A0A7L4L5Z4-F1
#
_cell.length_a   1.000
_cell.length_b   1.000
_cell.length_c   1.000
_cell.angle_alpha   90.00
_cell.angle_beta   90.00
_cell.angle_gamma   90.00
#
_symmetry.space_group_name_H-M   'P 1'
#
loop_
_entity.id
_entity.type
_entity.pdbx_description
1 polymer ?
#
loop_
_entity_poly.entity_id
_entity_poly.type
_entity_poly.pdbx_seq_one_letter_code
_entity_poly.pdbx_strand_id
1 'polypeptide(L)'
;ALSKPLDEAFSLWKQLLENPGIPDVRSPEQTVSSLRLLASLFQLRAKPIQALESFLLLRSLCRRLGDNLGTAEALCRLAGILLELECPSQALV
;
A
#
# COMPACT_ATOMS: atom_id res chain seq x y z
N ALA A 1 16.48 12.90 8.61
CA ALA A 1 15.42 13.93 8.70
C ALA A 1 14.61 14.16 7.39
N LEU A 2 14.88 13.44 6.28
CA LEU A 2 14.17 13.65 4.99
C LEU A 2 12.93 12.76 4.76
N SER A 3 12.61 11.82 5.67
CA SER A 3 11.45 10.92 5.55
C SER A 3 10.28 11.28 6.45
N LYS A 4 10.43 12.27 7.34
CA LYS A 4 9.42 12.58 8.37
C LYS A 4 8.01 12.81 7.79
N PRO A 5 7.81 13.59 6.71
CA PRO A 5 6.49 13.75 6.11
C PRO A 5 5.94 12.45 5.51
N LEU A 6 6.82 11.59 4.99
CA LEU A 6 6.43 10.30 4.40
C LEU A 6 5.99 9.32 5.49
N ASP A 7 6.75 9.25 6.60
CA ASP A 7 6.44 8.39 7.74
C ASP A 7 5.17 8.88 8.48
N GLU A 8 4.93 10.19 8.55
CA GLU A 8 3.68 10.79 9.06
C GLU A 8 2.48 10.47 8.16
N ALA A 9 2.61 10.68 6.84
CA ALA A 9 1.56 10.34 5.88
C ALA A 9 1.18 8.86 5.98
N PHE A 10 2.18 7.99 6.12
CA PHE A 10 1.95 6.57 6.30
C PHE A 10 1.17 6.24 7.58
N SER A 11 1.50 6.91 8.68
CA SER A 11 0.78 6.74 9.96
C SER A 11 -0.69 7.18 9.83
N LEU A 12 -0.94 8.30 9.15
CA LEU A 12 -2.30 8.78 8.87
C LEU A 12 -3.09 7.80 7.99
N TRP A 13 -2.45 7.22 6.96
CA TRP A 13 -3.10 6.20 6.12
C TRP A 13 -3.48 4.94 6.90
N LYS A 14 -2.61 4.47 7.80
CA LYS A 14 -2.92 3.33 8.68
C LYS A 14 -4.14 3.62 9.54
N GLN A 15 -4.17 4.79 10.17
CA GLN A 15 -5.29 5.22 11.02
C GLN A 15 -6.59 5.34 10.22
N LEU A 16 -6.56 5.94 9.03
CA LEU A 16 -7.75 6.12 8.19
C LEU A 16 -8.32 4.77 7.72
N LEU A 17 -7.46 3.81 7.39
CA LEU A 17 -7.85 2.52 6.80
C LEU A 17 -8.00 1.38 7.80
N GLU A 18 -7.81 1.68 9.10
CA GLU A 18 -8.02 0.73 10.21
C GLU A 18 -9.46 0.19 10.21
N ASN A 19 -10.44 1.06 9.94
CA ASN A 19 -11.82 0.62 9.77
C ASN A 19 -11.97 -0.16 8.45
N PRO A 20 -12.61 -1.34 8.43
CA PRO A 20 -12.76 -2.17 7.23
C PRO A 20 -13.69 -1.61 6.13
N GLY A 21 -14.44 -0.53 6.41
CA GLY A 21 -15.31 0.13 5.44
C GLY A 21 -14.57 0.95 4.38
N ILE A 22 -15.34 1.49 3.43
CA ILE A 22 -14.86 2.52 2.50
C ILE A 22 -14.69 3.81 3.31
N PRO A 23 -13.48 4.42 3.34
CA PRO A 23 -13.27 5.65 4.10
C PRO A 23 -14.06 6.81 3.49
N ASP A 24 -14.55 7.71 4.34
CA ASP A 24 -15.25 8.93 3.91
C ASP A 24 -14.23 9.96 3.41
N VAL A 25 -13.84 9.81 2.14
CA VAL A 25 -12.87 10.66 1.46
C VAL A 25 -13.51 11.32 0.25
N ARG A 26 -13.01 12.51 -0.10
CA ARG A 26 -13.53 13.28 -1.25
C ARG A 26 -13.52 12.51 -2.57
N SER A 27 -12.47 11.71 -2.84
CA SER A 27 -12.37 10.85 -4.02
C SER A 27 -11.62 9.56 -3.69
N PRO A 28 -12.27 8.39 -3.78
CA PRO A 28 -11.62 7.10 -3.62
C PRO A 28 -10.49 6.86 -4.63
N GLU A 29 -10.62 7.34 -5.88
CA GLU A 29 -9.65 7.14 -6.95
C GLU A 29 -8.35 7.90 -6.68
N GLN A 30 -8.46 9.15 -6.24
CA GLN A 30 -7.30 9.95 -5.82
C GLN A 30 -6.66 9.39 -4.55
N THR A 31 -7.46 8.82 -3.65
CA THR A 31 -6.99 8.15 -2.44
C THR A 31 -6.14 6.93 -2.78
N VAL A 32 -6.63 6.05 -3.67
CA VAL A 32 -5.88 4.90 -4.20
C VAL A 32 -4.58 5.35 -4.86
N SER A 33 -4.63 6.38 -5.71
CA SER A 33 -3.47 6.91 -6.42
C SER A 33 -2.39 7.46 -5.45
N SER A 34 -2.82 8.19 -4.42
CA SER A 34 -1.94 8.75 -3.39
C SER A 34 -1.26 7.66 -2.57
N LEU A 35 -2.00 6.60 -2.22
CA LEU A 35 -1.47 5.46 -1.47
C LEU A 35 -0.49 4.62 -2.32
N ARG A 36 -0.75 4.46 -3.63
CA ARG A 36 0.19 3.84 -4.58
C ARG A 36 1.51 4.62 -4.66
N LEU A 37 1.43 5.95 -4.68
CA LEU A 37 2.62 6.82 -4.67
C LEU A 37 3.43 6.64 -3.37
N LEU A 38 2.76 6.61 -2.22
CA LEU A 38 3.41 6.35 -0.93
C LEU A 38 4.20 5.03 -0.94
N ALA A 39 3.57 3.94 -1.38
CA ALA A 39 4.21 2.64 -1.46
C ALA A 39 5.44 2.64 -2.39
N SER A 40 5.30 3.29 -3.56
CA SER A 40 6.39 3.41 -4.54
C SER A 40 7.55 4.27 -4.01
N LEU A 41 7.26 5.33 -3.25
CA LEU A 41 8.28 6.14 -2.59
C LEU A 41 9.05 5.35 -1.54
N PHE A 42 8.38 4.47 -0.77
CA PHE A 42 9.08 3.59 0.16
C PHE A 42 9.99 2.57 -0.57
N GLN A 43 9.56 2.00 -1.70
CA GLN A 43 10.43 1.15 -2.52
C GLN A 43 11.67 1.90 -3.00
N LEU A 44 11.50 3.11 -3.57
CA LEU A 44 12.61 3.94 -4.04
C LEU A 44 13.58 4.35 -2.92
N ARG A 45 13.11 4.39 -1.67
CA ARG A 45 13.90 4.69 -0.48
C ARG A 45 14.56 3.45 0.14
N ALA A 46 14.49 2.29 -0.52
CA ALA A 46 14.96 1.02 0.02
C ALA A 46 14.38 0.71 1.43
N LYS A 47 13.10 1.02 1.61
CA LYS A 47 12.30 0.73 2.81
C LYS A 47 11.28 -0.37 2.49
N PRO A 48 11.71 -1.62 2.28
CA PRO A 48 10.86 -2.68 1.72
C PRO A 48 9.69 -3.05 2.65
N ILE A 49 9.89 -3.00 3.97
CA ILE A 49 8.82 -3.30 4.94
C ILE A 49 7.70 -2.25 4.88
N GLN A 50 8.04 -0.95 4.86
CA GLN A 50 7.04 0.11 4.72
C GLN A 50 6.35 0.07 3.35
N ALA A 51 7.07 -0.29 2.30
CA ALA A 51 6.47 -0.51 0.97
C ALA A 51 5.47 -1.66 0.99
N LEU A 52 5.83 -2.80 1.60
CA LEU A 52 4.98 -3.97 1.75
C LEU A 52 3.69 -3.61 2.50
N GLU A 53 3.80 -2.99 3.66
CA GLU A 53 2.64 -2.53 4.45
C GLU A 53 1.77 -1.53 3.66
N SER A 54 2.38 -0.61 2.91
CA SER A 54 1.64 0.35 2.09
C SER A 54 0.87 -0.33 0.94
N PHE A 55 1.46 -1.34 0.29
CA PHE A 55 0.75 -2.12 -0.73
C PHE A 55 -0.33 -3.02 -0.14
N LEU A 56 -0.19 -3.49 1.10
CA LEU A 56 -1.26 -4.21 1.81
C LEU A 56 -2.46 -3.29 2.08
N LEU A 57 -2.21 -2.04 2.49
CA LEU A 57 -3.25 -1.02 2.64
C LEU A 57 -3.93 -0.72 1.29
N LEU A 58 -3.14 -0.56 0.22
CA LEU A 58 -3.64 -0.31 -1.14
C LEU A 58 -4.55 -1.43 -1.61
N ARG A 59 -4.08 -2.69 -1.50
CA ARG A 59 -4.87 -3.88 -1.84
C ARG A 59 -6.19 -3.93 -1.06
N SER A 60 -6.14 -3.64 0.24
CA SER A 60 -7.33 -3.61 1.08
C SER A 60 -8.34 -2.57 0.58
N LEU A 61 -7.88 -1.34 0.28
CA LEU A 61 -8.74 -0.28 -0.21
C LEU A 61 -9.32 -0.60 -1.60
N CYS A 62 -8.50 -1.02 -2.57
CA CYS A 62 -8.97 -1.42 -3.90
C CYS A 62 -10.04 -2.51 -3.81
N ARG A 63 -9.83 -3.53 -2.96
CA ARG A 63 -10.82 -4.59 -2.75
C ARG A 63 -12.14 -4.07 -2.19
N ARG A 64 -12.10 -3.15 -1.22
CA ARG A 64 -13.31 -2.52 -0.65
C ARG A 64 -14.07 -1.69 -1.68
N LEU A 65 -13.37 -1.09 -2.64
CA LEU A 65 -13.95 -0.31 -3.73
C LEU A 65 -14.41 -1.17 -4.93
N GLY A 66 -14.17 -2.49 -4.91
CA GLY A 66 -14.44 -3.35 -6.07
C GLY A 66 -13.46 -3.17 -7.23
N ASP A 67 -12.33 -2.51 -7.01
CA ASP A 67 -11.27 -2.31 -8.00
C ASP A 67 -10.40 -3.58 -8.10
N ASN A 68 -10.83 -4.49 -8.96
CA ASN A 68 -10.13 -5.75 -9.20
C ASN A 68 -8.75 -5.54 -9.86
N LEU A 69 -8.62 -4.55 -10.75
CA LEU A 69 -7.37 -4.26 -11.43
C LEU A 69 -6.32 -3.72 -10.45
N GLY A 70 -6.69 -2.74 -9.63
CA GLY A 70 -5.81 -2.21 -8.59
C GLY A 70 -5.48 -3.25 -7.51
N THR A 71 -6.41 -4.16 -7.21
CA THR A 71 -6.16 -5.29 -6.31
C THR A 71 -5.09 -6.24 -6.87
N ALA A 72 -5.22 -6.62 -8.14
CA ALA A 72 -4.24 -7.49 -8.82
C ALA A 72 -2.86 -6.81 -8.93
N GLU A 73 -2.83 -5.52 -9.30
CA GLU A 73 -1.59 -4.76 -9.36
C GLU A 73 -0.87 -4.72 -8.00
N ALA A 74 -1.59 -4.44 -6.92
CA ALA A 74 -1.03 -4.42 -5.57
C ALA A 74 -0.48 -5.80 -5.17
N LEU A 75 -1.17 -6.88 -5.51
CA LEU A 75 -0.70 -8.25 -5.28
C LEU A 75 0.60 -8.56 -6.03
N CYS A 76 0.69 -8.18 -7.31
CA CYS A 76 1.93 -8.34 -8.09
C CYS A 76 3.11 -7.60 -7.43
N ARG A 77 2.88 -6.38 -6.92
CA ARG A 77 3.91 -5.60 -6.22
C ARG A 77 4.31 -6.23 -4.89
N LEU A 78 3.36 -6.76 -4.12
CA LEU A 78 3.63 -7.50 -2.89
C LEU A 78 4.48 -8.74 -3.14
N ALA A 79 4.13 -9.53 -4.15
CA ALA A 79 4.89 -10.73 -4.52
C ALA A 79 6.34 -10.36 -4.88
N GLY A 80 6.55 -9.30 -5.67
CA GLY A 80 7.89 -8.80 -5.99
C GLY A 80 8.71 -8.44 -4.75
N ILE A 81 8.14 -7.68 -3.81
CA ILE A 81 8.83 -7.31 -2.56
C ILE A 81 9.15 -8.53 -1.70
N LEU A 82 8.22 -9.49 -1.59
CA LEU A 82 8.44 -10.70 -0.79
C LEU A 82 9.55 -11.58 -1.37
N LEU A 83 9.68 -11.64 -2.69
CA LEU A 83 10.79 -12.32 -3.36
C LEU A 83 12.11 -11.59 -3.10
N GLU A 84 12.14 -10.24 -3.16
CA GLU A 84 13.33 -9.44 -2.82
C GLU A 84 13.76 -9.62 -1.35
N LEU A 85 12.80 -9.86 -0.45
CA LEU A 85 13.03 -10.13 0.97
C LEU A 85 13.35 -11.60 1.28
N GLU A 86 13.56 -12.44 0.26
CA GLU A 86 13.83 -13.89 0.41
C GLU A 86 12.74 -14.62 1.23
N CYS A 87 11.49 -14.15 1.13
CA CYS A 87 10.31 -14.71 1.77
C CYS A 87 9.34 -15.35 0.75
N PRO A 88 9.79 -16.28 -0.11
CA PRO A 88 8.99 -16.77 -1.25
C PRO A 88 7.75 -17.56 -0.84
N SER A 89 7.75 -18.21 0.33
CA SER A 89 6.58 -18.94 0.85
C SER A 89 5.38 -18.02 1.12
N GLN A 90 5.63 -16.74 1.40
CA GLN A 90 4.58 -15.73 1.61
C GLN A 90 4.14 -15.08 0.29
N ALA A 91 4.92 -15.22 -0.79
CA ALA A 91 4.62 -14.69 -2.11
C ALA A 91 3.68 -15.60 -2.93
N LEU A 92 3.40 -16.80 -2.43
CA LEU A 92 2.41 -17.71 -3.01
C LEU A 92 1.02 -17.17 -2.67
N VAL A 93 0.46 -16.39 -3.59
CA VAL A 93 -0.90 -15.82 -3.56
C VAL A 93 -1.91 -16.84 -4.09
#